data_AF-A0A850BC44-F1
#
_entry.id   AF-A0A850BC44-F1
#
_cell.length_a   1.000
_cell.length_b   1.000
_cell.length_c   1.000
_cell.angle_alpha   90.00
_cell.angle_beta   90.00
_cell.angle_gamma   90.00
#
_symmetry.space_group_name_H-M   'P 1'
#
loop_
_entity.id
_entity.type
_entity.pdbx_description
1 polymer ?
#
loop_
_entity_poly.entity_id
_entity_poly.type
_entity_poly.pdbx_seq_one_letter_code
_entity_poly.pdbx_strand_id
1 'polypeptide(L)'
;MTAARPALSDEKRPGEGKLSMLDKLDLMVRFWRLKARNEARGKPLSGFERVELLSLLQLMAADQNLPEAGPAPKTEQGFPLQVMVAGGFQSGELRLICPDGIVIASKTPLTPGQRTIARLVDAIAGVEYALPCVVVWCYRGAAESIFASAALRIDGLPTRTTFSMPELSVWRPSQMTAPRES
;
A
#
# COMPACT_ATOMS: atom_id res chain seq x y z
N MET A 1 -24.45 -16.48 -55.91
CA MET A 1 -23.21 -16.89 -55.21
C MET A 1 -22.78 -15.74 -54.32
N THR A 2 -23.18 -15.77 -53.06
CA THR A 2 -23.05 -14.65 -52.11
C THR A 2 -21.84 -14.91 -51.23
N ALA A 3 -20.81 -14.08 -51.37
CA ALA A 3 -19.57 -14.18 -50.60
C ALA A 3 -19.82 -13.77 -49.14
N ALA A 4 -19.49 -14.68 -48.22
CA ALA A 4 -19.50 -14.44 -46.78
C ALA A 4 -18.36 -13.49 -46.39
N ARG A 5 -18.69 -12.39 -45.70
CA ARG A 5 -17.71 -11.55 -44.98
C ARG A 5 -17.33 -12.26 -43.68
N PRO A 6 -16.04 -12.47 -43.37
CA PRO A 6 -15.65 -12.92 -42.04
C PRO A 6 -15.88 -11.80 -41.02
N ALA A 7 -16.39 -12.17 -39.85
CA ALA A 7 -16.59 -11.30 -38.71
C ALA A 7 -15.25 -10.68 -38.28
N LEU A 8 -15.25 -9.36 -38.08
CA LEU A 8 -14.19 -8.67 -37.36
C LEU A 8 -14.09 -9.31 -35.97
N SER A 9 -12.89 -9.80 -35.67
CA SER A 9 -12.43 -10.18 -34.35
C SER A 9 -12.81 -9.10 -33.34
N ASP A 10 -13.54 -9.50 -32.31
CA ASP A 10 -13.85 -8.71 -31.14
C ASP A 10 -12.53 -8.39 -30.43
N GLU A 11 -11.94 -7.25 -30.79
CA GLU A 11 -10.78 -6.67 -30.15
C GLU A 11 -11.19 -6.30 -28.73
N LYS A 12 -10.97 -7.25 -27.83
CA LYS A 12 -11.22 -7.19 -26.39
C LYS A 12 -10.59 -5.90 -25.85
N ARG A 13 -11.43 -4.87 -25.67
CA ARG A 13 -11.03 -3.59 -25.09
C ARG A 13 -10.35 -3.89 -23.74
N PRO A 14 -9.10 -3.45 -23.51
CA PRO A 14 -8.47 -3.59 -22.20
C PRO A 14 -9.35 -2.87 -21.18
N GLY A 15 -9.64 -3.59 -20.08
CA GLY A 15 -10.66 -3.25 -19.11
C GLY A 15 -10.61 -1.81 -18.62
N GLU A 16 -11.80 -1.26 -18.40
CA GLU A 16 -12.04 0.01 -17.71
C GLU A 16 -11.13 0.16 -16.49
N GLY A 17 -10.44 1.31 -16.43
CA GLY A 17 -9.31 1.62 -15.54
C GLY A 17 -9.61 1.49 -14.05
N LYS A 18 -9.55 0.26 -13.54
CA LYS A 18 -9.44 -0.02 -12.11
C LYS A 18 -8.00 0.30 -11.69
N LEU A 19 -7.81 1.42 -10.98
CA LEU A 19 -6.53 1.74 -10.35
C LEU A 19 -6.05 0.52 -9.56
N SER A 20 -4.78 0.14 -9.73
CA SER A 20 -4.22 -0.93 -8.91
C SER A 20 -4.20 -0.48 -7.45
N MET A 21 -4.17 -1.44 -6.51
CA MET A 21 -4.09 -1.12 -5.08
C MET A 21 -2.86 -0.25 -4.75
N LEU A 22 -1.77 -0.42 -5.49
CA LEU A 22 -0.55 0.37 -5.34
C LEU A 22 -0.67 1.78 -5.92
N ASP A 23 -1.33 1.95 -7.07
CA ASP A 23 -1.61 3.29 -7.61
C ASP A 23 -2.48 4.09 -6.63
N LYS A 24 -3.49 3.42 -6.05
CA LYS A 24 -4.33 4.01 -5.00
C LYS A 24 -3.49 4.37 -3.77
N LEU A 25 -2.56 3.51 -3.36
CA LEU A 25 -1.66 3.78 -2.24
C LEU A 25 -0.77 5.00 -2.51
N ASP A 26 -0.22 5.13 -3.72
CA ASP A 26 0.62 6.27 -4.12
C ASP A 26 -0.15 7.60 -4.00
N LEU A 27 -1.38 7.62 -4.52
CA LEU A 27 -2.29 8.76 -4.41
C LEU A 27 -2.61 9.08 -2.93
N MET A 28 -2.90 8.07 -2.13
CA MET A 28 -3.28 8.22 -0.72
C MET A 28 -2.11 8.71 0.14
N VAL A 29 -0.90 8.21 -0.10
CA VAL A 29 0.32 8.69 0.58
C VAL A 29 0.57 10.15 0.25
N ARG A 30 0.38 10.56 -1.01
CA ARG A 30 0.49 11.98 -1.38
C ARG A 30 -0.57 12.82 -0.67
N PHE A 31 -1.82 12.36 -0.65
CA PHE A 31 -2.91 13.02 0.04
C PHE A 31 -2.63 13.19 1.54
N TRP A 32 -2.32 12.11 2.26
CA TRP A 32 -2.07 12.14 3.70
C TRP A 32 -0.91 13.06 4.06
N ARG A 33 0.16 13.10 3.25
CA ARG A 33 1.28 14.01 3.46
C ARG A 33 0.88 15.48 3.30
N LEU A 34 0.05 15.80 2.31
CA LEU A 34 -0.48 17.16 2.10
C LEU A 34 -1.45 17.54 3.20
N LYS A 35 -2.37 16.65 3.59
CA LYS A 35 -3.33 16.84 4.69
C LYS A 35 -2.60 17.11 6.01
N ALA A 36 -1.65 16.25 6.39
CA ALA A 36 -0.87 16.42 7.62
C ALA A 36 -0.07 17.73 7.64
N ARG A 37 0.50 18.16 6.51
CA ARG A 37 1.19 19.45 6.40
C ARG A 37 0.24 20.65 6.44
N ASN A 38 -0.97 20.52 5.91
CA ASN A 38 -1.99 21.55 5.97
C ASN A 38 -2.52 21.75 7.40
N GLU A 39 -2.65 20.65 8.16
CA GLU A 39 -3.09 20.66 9.56
C GLU A 39 -1.97 21.08 10.52
N ALA A 40 -0.73 20.72 10.22
CA ALA A 40 0.43 21.20 10.97
C ALA A 40 0.55 22.72 10.82
N ARG A 41 0.51 23.46 11.93
CA ARG A 41 0.66 24.94 12.00
C ARG A 41 2.05 25.47 11.57
N GLY A 42 2.81 24.67 10.82
CA GLY A 42 4.14 25.01 10.31
C GLY A 42 4.08 25.69 8.96
N LYS A 43 4.92 25.23 8.02
CA LYS A 43 5.05 25.83 6.68
C LYS A 43 3.76 25.66 5.89
N PRO A 44 3.06 26.77 5.54
CA PRO A 44 1.81 26.68 4.80
C PRO A 44 2.03 26.00 3.44
N LEU A 45 1.02 25.26 2.98
CA LEU A 45 1.01 24.73 1.62
C LEU A 45 1.11 25.88 0.61
N SER A 46 1.94 25.68 -0.41
CA SER A 46 1.99 26.55 -1.58
C SER A 46 0.66 26.54 -2.35
N GLY A 47 0.44 27.52 -3.23
CA GLY A 47 -0.79 27.59 -4.03
C GLY A 47 -1.03 26.32 -4.85
N PHE A 48 0.02 25.77 -5.45
CA PHE A 48 -0.05 24.52 -6.21
C PHE A 48 -0.41 23.32 -5.32
N GLU A 49 0.23 23.18 -4.15
CA GLU A 49 -0.07 22.10 -3.20
C GLU A 49 -1.50 22.15 -2.67
N ARG A 50 -2.10 23.35 -2.56
CA ARG A 50 -3.52 23.49 -2.19
C ARG A 50 -4.45 23.02 -3.30
N VAL A 51 -4.16 23.40 -4.55
CA VAL A 51 -4.93 22.92 -5.71
C VAL A 51 -4.82 21.40 -5.83
N GLU A 52 -3.63 20.86 -5.63
CA GLU A 52 -3.40 19.41 -5.62
C GLU A 52 -4.20 18.72 -4.51
N LEU A 53 -4.16 19.23 -3.27
CA LEU A 53 -4.94 18.69 -2.17
C LEU A 53 -6.44 18.70 -2.47
N LEU A 54 -6.97 19.80 -3.02
CA LEU A 54 -8.37 19.89 -3.42
C LEU A 54 -8.72 18.90 -4.53
N SER A 55 -7.83 18.72 -5.51
CA SER A 55 -8.00 17.75 -6.59
C SER A 55 -8.03 16.32 -6.07
N LEU A 56 -7.15 15.98 -5.12
CA LEU A 56 -7.14 14.68 -4.44
C LEU A 56 -8.40 14.48 -3.60
N LEU A 57 -8.87 15.49 -2.87
CA LEU A 57 -10.13 15.43 -2.14
C LEU A 57 -11.32 15.15 -3.06
N GLN A 58 -11.37 15.78 -4.24
CA GLN A 58 -12.42 15.52 -5.22
C GLN A 58 -12.32 14.11 -5.81
N LEU A 59 -11.12 13.66 -6.15
CA LEU A 59 -10.88 12.32 -6.68
C LEU A 59 -11.33 11.23 -5.70
N MET A 60 -11.12 11.47 -4.41
CA MET A 60 -11.44 10.52 -3.34
C MET A 60 -12.81 10.79 -2.70
N ALA A 61 -13.60 11.73 -3.22
CA ALA A 61 -14.89 12.08 -2.62
C ALA A 61 -15.88 10.89 -2.62
N ALA A 62 -15.68 9.93 -3.52
CA ALA A 62 -16.44 8.68 -3.57
C ALA A 62 -15.89 7.56 -2.67
N ASP A 63 -14.68 7.73 -2.09
CA ASP A 63 -14.12 6.75 -1.18
C ASP A 63 -14.81 6.82 0.20
N GLN A 64 -15.12 5.66 0.76
CA GLN A 64 -15.71 5.56 2.10
C GLN A 64 -14.66 5.85 3.18
N ASN A 65 -15.08 6.39 4.32
CA ASN A 65 -14.24 6.50 5.51
C ASN A 65 -13.81 5.12 6.03
N LEU A 66 -12.99 5.09 7.08
CA LEU A 66 -12.69 3.84 7.79
C LEU A 66 -13.99 3.16 8.20
N PRO A 67 -14.21 1.88 7.81
CA PRO A 67 -15.43 1.17 8.17
C PRO A 67 -15.49 0.89 9.67
N GLU A 68 -16.69 0.60 10.16
CA GLU A 68 -16.88 0.11 11.52
C GLU A 68 -16.17 -1.25 11.74
N ALA A 69 -15.97 -1.59 13.00
CA ALA A 69 -15.30 -2.84 13.37
C ALA A 69 -16.05 -4.06 12.82
N GLY A 70 -15.34 -4.88 12.06
CA GLY A 70 -15.95 -6.02 11.41
C GLY A 70 -14.95 -6.83 10.57
N PRO A 71 -15.43 -7.84 9.84
CA PRO A 71 -14.57 -8.60 8.95
C PRO A 71 -13.98 -7.70 7.86
N ALA A 72 -12.70 -7.88 7.56
CA ALA A 72 -12.05 -7.16 6.48
C ALA A 72 -12.77 -7.46 5.15
N PRO A 73 -12.90 -6.46 4.25
CA PRO A 73 -13.48 -6.68 2.94
C PRO A 73 -12.76 -7.82 2.22
N LYS A 74 -13.54 -8.73 1.64
CA LYS A 74 -13.01 -9.81 0.79
C LYS A 74 -12.58 -9.21 -0.55
N THR A 75 -11.38 -8.67 -0.60
CA THR A 75 -10.74 -8.32 -1.86
C THR A 75 -10.08 -9.54 -2.47
N GLU A 76 -10.20 -9.71 -3.79
CA GLU A 76 -9.58 -10.84 -4.52
C GLU A 76 -8.05 -10.81 -4.44
N GLN A 77 -7.45 -9.63 -4.23
CA GLN A 77 -6.01 -9.44 -4.09
C GLN A 77 -5.74 -8.52 -2.89
N GLY A 78 -5.37 -9.13 -1.76
CA GLY A 78 -4.77 -8.40 -0.65
C GLY A 78 -3.30 -8.11 -0.96
N PHE A 79 -2.78 -6.97 -0.52
CA PHE A 79 -1.36 -6.64 -0.72
C PHE A 79 -0.56 -6.93 0.55
N PRO A 80 0.55 -7.69 0.49
CA PRO A 80 1.30 -8.06 1.69
C PRO A 80 1.94 -6.82 2.34
N LEU A 81 1.90 -6.78 3.67
CA LEU A 81 2.53 -5.74 4.47
C LEU A 81 3.11 -6.27 5.77
N GLN A 82 3.94 -5.46 6.40
CA GLN A 82 4.46 -5.70 7.75
C GLN A 82 4.01 -4.59 8.69
N VAL A 83 3.59 -4.96 9.89
CA VAL A 83 3.18 -4.04 10.94
C VAL A 83 4.20 -4.13 12.07
N MET A 84 4.74 -2.99 12.49
CA MET A 84 5.63 -2.93 13.63
C MET A 84 4.83 -3.00 14.94
N VAL A 85 5.05 -4.02 15.75
CA VAL A 85 4.37 -4.23 17.03
C VAL A 85 5.38 -4.27 18.18
N ALA A 86 4.90 -4.19 19.41
CA ALA A 86 5.76 -4.42 20.57
C ALA A 86 6.39 -5.82 20.44
N GLY A 87 7.72 -5.89 20.39
CA GLY A 87 8.46 -7.15 20.23
C GLY A 87 8.81 -7.56 18.80
N GLY A 88 8.50 -6.76 17.76
CA GLY A 88 9.04 -6.99 16.42
C GLY A 88 8.11 -6.61 15.27
N PHE A 89 8.16 -7.40 14.19
CA PHE A 89 7.34 -7.21 13.00
C PHE A 89 6.33 -8.35 12.85
N GLN A 90 5.15 -7.99 12.41
CA GLN A 90 4.07 -8.92 12.16
C GLN A 90 3.62 -8.81 10.70
N SER A 91 3.45 -9.94 10.01
CA SER A 91 2.89 -9.93 8.66
C SER A 91 1.37 -9.71 8.69
N GLY A 92 0.89 -8.96 7.71
CA GLY A 92 -0.52 -8.77 7.42
C GLY A 92 -0.75 -8.53 5.93
N GLU A 93 -2.00 -8.33 5.56
CA GLU A 93 -2.42 -8.05 4.20
C GLU A 93 -3.30 -6.80 4.20
N LEU A 94 -2.98 -5.85 3.34
CA LEU A 94 -3.81 -4.70 3.03
C LEU A 94 -5.06 -5.16 2.31
N ARG A 95 -6.22 -4.79 2.85
CA ARG A 95 -7.54 -5.14 2.30
C ARG A 95 -8.32 -3.94 1.81
N LEU A 96 -8.14 -2.77 2.43
CA LEU A 96 -8.79 -1.53 2.02
C LEU A 96 -7.85 -0.35 2.24
N ILE A 97 -7.94 0.64 1.34
CA ILE A 97 -7.31 1.95 1.48
C ILE A 97 -8.42 3.01 1.37
N CYS A 98 -8.43 3.94 2.31
CA CYS A 98 -9.40 5.04 2.38
C CYS A 98 -8.73 6.33 2.88
N PRO A 99 -9.37 7.50 2.74
CA PRO A 99 -8.79 8.78 3.15
C PRO A 99 -8.41 8.87 4.64
N ASP A 100 -9.06 8.11 5.51
CA ASP A 100 -8.75 8.09 6.94
C ASP A 100 -7.70 7.05 7.34
N GLY A 101 -7.38 6.10 6.46
CA GLY A 101 -6.40 5.06 6.76
C GLY A 101 -6.55 3.79 5.93
N ILE A 102 -6.20 2.67 6.55
CA ILE A 102 -6.19 1.36 5.89
C ILE A 102 -6.87 0.31 6.76
N VAL A 103 -7.41 -0.72 6.11
CA VAL A 103 -7.87 -1.94 6.79
C VAL A 103 -6.96 -3.08 6.40
N ILE A 104 -6.53 -3.84 7.39
CA ILE A 104 -5.63 -4.97 7.20
C ILE A 104 -6.26 -6.26 7.75
N ALA A 105 -5.84 -7.39 7.20
CA ALA A 105 -6.03 -8.70 7.79
C ALA A 105 -4.69 -9.20 8.34
N SER A 106 -4.68 -9.78 9.54
CA SER A 106 -3.45 -10.21 10.20
C SER A 106 -3.68 -11.45 11.06
N LYS A 107 -2.69 -12.35 11.15
CA LYS A 107 -2.81 -13.58 11.95
C LYS A 107 -2.89 -13.28 13.43
N THR A 108 -2.04 -12.37 13.90
CA THR A 108 -2.05 -11.93 15.29
C THR A 108 -2.92 -10.67 15.40
N PRO A 109 -3.81 -10.59 16.39
CA PRO A 109 -4.64 -9.41 16.62
C PRO A 109 -3.81 -8.24 17.13
N LEU A 110 -4.05 -7.06 16.58
CA LEU A 110 -3.46 -5.81 17.06
C LEU A 110 -4.25 -5.23 18.24
N THR A 111 -3.58 -4.44 19.08
CA THR A 111 -4.21 -3.79 20.24
C THR A 111 -4.79 -2.44 19.84
N PRO A 112 -6.09 -2.16 20.03
CA PRO A 112 -6.67 -0.84 19.80
C PRO A 112 -5.94 0.26 20.60
N GLY A 113 -5.74 1.41 19.98
CA GLY A 113 -4.98 2.53 20.54
C GLY A 113 -3.46 2.41 20.39
N GLN A 114 -2.94 1.24 19.99
CA GLN A 114 -1.50 1.07 19.77
C GLN A 114 -1.02 1.89 18.56
N ARG A 115 0.09 2.62 18.74
CA ARG A 115 0.83 3.24 17.64
C ARG A 115 1.75 2.24 16.97
N THR A 116 1.78 2.27 15.65
CA THR A 116 2.50 1.30 14.81
C THR A 116 2.99 1.96 13.52
N ILE A 117 3.84 1.25 12.78
CA ILE A 117 4.22 1.58 11.41
C ILE A 117 3.83 0.40 10.53
N ALA A 118 2.96 0.64 9.55
CA ALA A 118 2.69 -0.31 8.48
C ALA A 118 3.67 -0.07 7.33
N ARG A 119 4.41 -1.11 6.94
CA ARG A 119 5.41 -1.12 5.87
C ARG A 119 4.92 -1.96 4.71
N LEU A 120 4.96 -1.40 3.51
CA LEU A 120 4.57 -2.07 2.27
C LEU A 120 5.72 -1.94 1.28
N VAL A 121 6.03 -3.01 0.57
CA VAL A 121 7.13 -3.03 -0.39
C VAL A 121 6.60 -3.48 -1.74
N ASP A 122 6.69 -2.60 -2.73
CA ASP A 122 6.58 -2.96 -4.13
C ASP A 122 7.99 -3.24 -4.66
N ALA A 123 8.34 -4.53 -4.71
CA ALA A 123 9.63 -4.98 -5.20
C ALA A 123 9.78 -4.79 -6.72
N ILE A 124 8.68 -4.65 -7.47
CA ILE A 124 8.70 -4.47 -8.92
C ILE A 124 9.04 -3.02 -9.25
N ALA A 125 8.38 -2.06 -8.59
CA ALA A 125 8.69 -0.65 -8.76
C ALA A 125 9.92 -0.19 -7.97
N GLY A 126 10.44 -1.01 -7.05
CA GLY A 126 11.54 -0.63 -6.16
C GLY A 126 11.10 0.46 -5.18
N VAL A 127 9.89 0.36 -4.62
CA VAL A 127 9.30 1.37 -3.74
C VAL A 127 8.92 0.76 -2.40
N GLU A 128 9.28 1.45 -1.34
CA GLU A 128 8.83 1.16 0.02
C GLU A 128 7.95 2.29 0.55
N TYR A 129 6.85 1.90 1.18
CA TYR A 129 5.93 2.76 1.92
C TYR A 129 6.08 2.50 3.41
N ALA A 130 6.18 3.56 4.20
CA ALA A 130 6.05 3.48 5.65
C ALA A 130 4.95 4.42 6.12
N LEU A 131 3.95 3.86 6.80
CA LEU A 131 2.72 4.53 7.21
C LEU A 131 2.66 4.52 8.74
N PRO A 132 2.97 5.65 9.41
CA PRO A 132 2.72 5.80 10.84
C PRO A 132 1.22 5.77 11.10
N CYS A 133 0.77 4.85 11.95
CA CYS A 133 -0.65 4.62 12.20
C CYS A 133 -0.96 4.43 13.68
N VAL A 134 -2.23 4.64 14.04
CA VAL A 134 -2.84 4.17 15.27
C VAL A 134 -3.90 3.11 14.96
N VAL A 135 -3.92 2.02 15.71
CA VAL A 135 -4.95 0.99 15.61
C VAL A 135 -6.26 1.55 16.14
N VAL A 136 -7.29 1.69 15.29
CA VAL A 136 -8.60 2.21 15.70
C VAL A 136 -9.45 1.11 16.34
N TRP A 137 -9.49 -0.04 15.68
CA TRP A 137 -10.22 -1.20 16.15
C TRP A 137 -9.52 -2.48 15.67
N CYS A 138 -9.83 -3.57 16.37
CA CYS A 138 -9.41 -4.91 16.02
C CYS A 138 -10.62 -5.83 16.18
N TYR A 139 -10.95 -6.55 15.13
CA TYR A 139 -12.05 -7.50 15.08
C TYR A 139 -11.46 -8.90 14.92
N ARG A 140 -11.58 -9.72 15.96
CA ARG A 140 -11.37 -11.16 15.85
C ARG A 140 -12.70 -11.75 15.37
N GLY A 141 -12.69 -12.42 14.22
CA GLY A 141 -13.89 -13.08 13.72
C GLY A 141 -14.39 -14.19 14.65
N ALA A 142 -15.37 -14.97 14.17
CA ALA A 142 -15.76 -16.20 14.84
C ALA A 142 -14.54 -17.11 15.11
N ALA A 143 -14.65 -18.05 16.05
CA ALA A 143 -13.54 -18.91 16.52
C ALA A 143 -12.78 -19.65 15.40
N GLU A 144 -13.36 -19.78 14.22
CA GLU A 144 -12.79 -20.43 13.03
C GLU A 144 -11.98 -19.49 12.12
N SER A 145 -12.04 -18.17 12.33
CA SER A 145 -11.28 -17.21 11.54
C SER A 145 -9.83 -17.14 12.02
N ILE A 146 -8.91 -17.66 11.20
CA ILE A 146 -7.46 -17.62 11.45
C ILE A 146 -6.92 -16.18 11.44
N PHE A 147 -7.63 -15.26 10.79
CA PHE A 147 -7.22 -13.86 10.65
C PHE A 147 -8.11 -12.94 11.49
N ALA A 148 -7.46 -12.00 12.17
CA ALA A 148 -8.08 -10.82 12.74
C ALA A 148 -8.06 -9.69 11.70
N SER A 149 -9.09 -8.85 11.71
CA SER A 149 -9.16 -7.64 10.90
C SER A 149 -8.86 -6.42 11.78
N ALA A 150 -8.15 -5.44 11.27
CA ALA A 150 -7.86 -4.21 12.01
C ALA A 150 -7.93 -2.98 11.11
N ALA A 151 -8.52 -1.91 11.61
CA ALA A 151 -8.39 -0.59 11.00
C ALA A 151 -7.21 0.16 11.61
N LEU A 152 -6.39 0.72 10.74
CA LEU A 152 -5.27 1.57 11.07
C LEU A 152 -5.55 2.96 10.51
N ARG A 153 -5.59 3.96 11.38
CA ARG A 153 -5.71 5.37 10.97
C ARG A 153 -4.33 5.96 10.86
N ILE A 154 -4.08 6.77 9.84
CA ILE A 154 -2.79 7.45 9.70
C ILE A 154 -2.62 8.47 10.84
N ASP A 155 -1.53 8.34 11.60
CA ASP A 155 -1.18 9.16 12.77
C ASP A 155 0.25 9.71 12.61
N GLY A 156 0.53 10.34 11.48
CA GLY A 156 1.84 10.91 11.18
C GLY A 156 2.06 11.21 9.69
N LEU A 157 3.31 11.53 9.34
CA LEU A 157 3.71 11.77 7.96
C LEU A 157 4.12 10.46 7.29
N PRO A 158 3.34 9.93 6.34
CA PRO A 158 3.74 8.75 5.60
C PRO A 158 4.91 9.08 4.66
N THR A 159 5.77 8.07 4.46
CA THR A 159 6.94 8.18 3.59
C THR A 159 6.85 7.18 2.45
N ARG A 160 7.31 7.60 1.28
CA ARG A 160 7.53 6.77 0.09
C ARG A 160 9.00 6.91 -0.29
N THR A 161 9.72 5.81 -0.30
CA THR A 161 11.15 5.77 -0.59
C THR A 161 11.40 4.84 -1.77
N THR A 162 12.14 5.30 -2.75
CA THR A 162 12.64 4.46 -3.84
C THR A 162 13.93 3.78 -3.41
N PHE A 163 14.06 2.49 -3.67
CA PHE A 163 15.30 1.75 -3.52
C PHE A 163 15.68 1.11 -4.86
N SER A 164 16.96 1.13 -5.17
CA SER A 164 17.50 0.30 -6.25
C SER A 164 17.69 -1.12 -5.68
N MET A 165 17.09 -2.12 -6.31
CA MET A 165 17.65 -3.47 -6.14
C MET A 165 19.09 -3.41 -6.65
N PRO A 166 20.08 -3.89 -5.87
CA PRO A 166 21.38 -4.15 -6.45
C PRO A 166 21.14 -5.08 -7.64
N GLU A 167 21.63 -4.73 -8.83
CA GLU A 167 21.72 -5.73 -9.89
C GLU A 167 22.37 -6.95 -9.24
N LEU A 168 21.74 -8.12 -9.42
CA LEU A 168 22.29 -9.41 -8.99
C LEU A 168 23.69 -9.50 -9.60
N SER A 169 24.66 -9.01 -8.84
CA SER A 169 26.03 -8.95 -9.26
C SER A 169 26.42 -10.40 -9.29
N VAL A 170 26.47 -10.92 -10.50
CA VAL A 170 27.04 -12.21 -10.85
C VAL A 170 28.32 -12.30 -10.03
N TRP A 171 28.30 -13.13 -8.98
CA TRP A 171 29.48 -13.45 -8.21
C TRP A 171 30.49 -14.00 -9.21
N ARG A 172 31.39 -13.14 -9.70
CA ARG A 172 32.55 -13.61 -10.46
C ARG A 172 33.46 -14.23 -9.40
N PRO A 173 33.73 -15.54 -9.45
CA PRO A 173 34.83 -16.08 -8.68
C PRO A 173 36.07 -15.37 -9.19
N SER A 174 36.73 -14.62 -8.31
CA SER A 174 38.04 -14.04 -8.57
C SER A 174 38.93 -15.15 -9.15
N GLN A 175 39.49 -14.94 -10.34
CA GLN A 175 40.48 -15.84 -10.89
C GLN A 175 41.62 -15.93 -9.89
N MET A 176 41.72 -17.08 -9.24
CA MET A 176 42.83 -17.46 -8.38
C MET A 176 44.00 -17.79 -9.31
N THR A 177 44.74 -16.76 -9.72
CA THR A 177 46.04 -16.95 -10.38
C THR A 177 46.99 -17.61 -9.38
N ALA A 178 47.27 -18.90 -9.63
CA ALA A 178 48.29 -19.64 -8.90
C ALA A 178 49.67 -19.00 -9.12
N PRO A 179 50.57 -18.99 -8.10
CA PRO A 179 51.94 -18.54 -8.27
C PRO A 179 52.68 -19.54 -9.16
N ARG A 180 53.46 -19.03 -10.13
CA ARG A 180 54.46 -19.82 -10.85
C ARG A 180 55.58 -20.20 -9.89
N GLU A 181 55.74 -21.50 -9.62
CA GLU A 181 56.94 -22.04 -8.99
C GLU A 181 58.12 -21.95 -9.97
N SER A 182 59.30 -21.64 -9.41
CA SER A 182 60.60 -21.54 -10.09
C SER A 182 61.39 -22.82 -9.90
#